data_AF-A0A1F8QXB8-F1
#
_entry.id   AF-A0A1F8QXB8-F1
#
_cell.length_a   1.000
_cell.length_b   1.000
_cell.length_c   1.000
_cell.angle_alpha   90.00
_cell.angle_beta   90.00
_cell.angle_gamma   90.00
#
_symmetry.space_group_name_H-M   'P 1'
#
loop_
_entity.id
_entity.type
_entity.pdbx_description
1 polymer ?
#
loop_
_entity_poly.entity_id
_entity_poly.type
_entity_poly.pdbx_seq_one_letter_code
_entity_poly.pdbx_strand_id
1 'polypeptide(L)'
;MKGTSALTLIFSAAFAVFFVGPPFLGKPFGPYPLMHVADVFDILTPLVLLPLYWLLFNAGRKQPPTVRWMVLFFVLTALWASGQGMHLSANSISNLMKGMEGTDVFSLSHFYDEVLSHYIWHVGVVGLSTAVIVRHWRDPVTEARSPAWPIMVAGLIHGFTFFVIVIEAGTTPLGITFSALATLFALVWGRKRFNQQPVAAFFLISYAVATLFFIGWGLYWQGFPQFGEVGII
;
A
#
# COMPACT_ATOMS: atom_id res chain seq x y z
N MET A 1 3.81 24.21 -5.97
CA MET A 1 5.06 23.79 -5.29
C MET A 1 4.84 23.24 -3.88
N LYS A 2 4.21 23.98 -2.94
CA LYS A 2 3.79 23.40 -1.64
C LYS A 2 2.85 22.20 -1.79
N GLY A 3 2.09 22.15 -2.88
CA GLY A 3 1.14 21.09 -3.18
C GLY A 3 1.74 19.68 -3.23
N THR A 4 2.90 19.45 -3.84
CA THR A 4 3.41 18.07 -4.03
C THR A 4 3.93 17.46 -2.73
N SER A 5 4.74 18.20 -1.96
CA SER A 5 5.21 17.74 -0.65
C SER A 5 4.07 17.57 0.35
N ALA A 6 3.08 18.47 0.33
CA ALA A 6 1.88 18.31 1.14
C ALA A 6 1.08 17.08 0.71
N LEU A 7 0.93 16.86 -0.60
CA LEU A 7 0.21 15.71 -1.15
C LEU A 7 0.88 14.38 -0.77
N THR A 8 2.21 14.27 -0.81
CA THR A 8 2.90 13.06 -0.34
C THR A 8 2.68 12.80 1.14
N LEU A 9 2.67 13.86 1.98
CA LEU A 9 2.37 13.73 3.40
C LEU A 9 0.92 13.30 3.64
N ILE A 10 -0.04 13.97 3.01
CA ILE A 10 -1.47 13.64 3.09
C ILE A 10 -1.69 12.19 2.66
N PHE A 11 -1.09 11.79 1.53
CA PHE A 11 -1.15 10.42 1.05
C PHE A 11 -0.56 9.44 2.06
N SER A 12 0.65 9.68 2.57
CA SER A 12 1.28 8.78 3.55
C SER A 12 0.50 8.66 4.86
N ALA A 13 -0.08 9.76 5.35
CA ALA A 13 -0.88 9.79 6.55
C ALA A 13 -2.22 9.06 6.34
N ALA A 14 -2.90 9.31 5.21
CA ALA A 14 -4.10 8.58 4.85
C ALA A 14 -3.81 7.08 4.70
N PHE A 15 -2.72 6.72 4.03
CA PHE A 15 -2.31 5.33 3.85
C PHE A 15 -2.09 4.63 5.20
N ALA A 16 -1.39 5.28 6.14
CA ALA A 16 -1.22 4.78 7.50
C ALA A 16 -2.55 4.65 8.25
N VAL A 17 -3.40 5.67 8.22
CA VAL A 17 -4.70 5.65 8.90
C VAL A 17 -5.60 4.53 8.38
N PHE A 18 -5.69 4.37 7.05
CA PHE A 18 -6.59 3.39 6.44
C PHE A 18 -6.11 1.95 6.58
N PHE A 19 -4.80 1.71 6.71
CA PHE A 19 -4.29 0.35 6.84
C PHE A 19 -3.91 -0.09 8.25
N VAL A 20 -3.59 0.86 9.14
CA VAL A 20 -3.26 0.56 10.54
C VAL A 20 -4.46 0.80 11.46
N GLY A 21 -5.43 1.61 11.02
CA GLY A 21 -6.65 1.90 11.78
C GLY A 21 -7.62 0.72 12.00
N PRO A 22 -7.94 -0.11 10.99
CA PRO A 22 -9.00 -1.13 11.09
C PRO A 22 -8.87 -2.10 12.27
N PRO A 23 -7.66 -2.62 12.62
CA PRO A 23 -7.50 -3.49 13.80
C PRO A 23 -8.02 -2.89 15.11
N PHE A 24 -8.08 -1.56 15.23
CA PHE A 24 -8.58 -0.87 16.44
C PHE A 24 -10.10 -0.65 16.44
N LEU A 25 -10.81 -1.10 15.39
CA LEU A 25 -12.23 -0.83 15.14
C LEU A 25 -13.10 -2.11 15.16
N GLY A 26 -12.70 -3.15 15.89
CA GLY A 26 -13.40 -4.44 15.97
C GLY A 26 -14.76 -4.45 16.69
N LYS A 27 -15.41 -3.30 16.89
CA LYS A 27 -16.77 -3.25 17.47
C LYS A 27 -17.82 -3.61 16.41
N PRO A 28 -18.93 -4.26 16.75
CA PRO A 28 -20.03 -4.48 15.82
C PRO A 28 -20.56 -3.16 15.23
N PHE A 29 -20.90 -3.18 13.95
CA PHE A 29 -21.47 -2.04 13.25
C PHE A 29 -22.98 -1.94 13.54
N GLY A 30 -23.40 -0.83 14.17
CA GLY A 30 -24.78 -0.67 14.66
C GLY A 30 -25.89 -1.00 13.65
N PRO A 31 -25.87 -0.46 12.41
CA PRO A 31 -26.88 -0.76 11.39
C PRO A 31 -26.87 -2.21 10.88
N TYR A 32 -25.73 -2.91 10.97
CA TYR A 32 -25.60 -4.30 10.52
C TYR A 32 -24.61 -5.07 11.42
N PRO A 33 -25.05 -5.62 12.56
CA PRO A 33 -24.16 -6.15 13.61
C PRO A 33 -23.33 -7.38 13.24
N LEU A 34 -23.58 -7.98 12.08
CA LEU A 34 -22.76 -9.08 11.54
C LEU A 34 -21.45 -8.57 10.92
N MET A 35 -21.31 -7.26 10.72
CA MET A 35 -20.07 -6.60 10.32
C MET A 35 -19.46 -5.86 11.50
N HIS A 36 -18.15 -5.66 11.47
CA HIS A 36 -17.43 -4.77 12.36
C HIS A 36 -17.35 -3.34 11.78
N VAL A 37 -17.11 -2.36 12.64
CA VAL A 37 -16.83 -0.97 12.22
C VAL A 37 -15.56 -0.91 11.36
N ALA A 38 -14.59 -1.79 11.62
CA ALA A 38 -13.41 -2.00 10.79
C ALA A 38 -13.77 -2.26 9.32
N ASP A 39 -14.72 -3.17 9.05
CA ASP A 39 -15.12 -3.52 7.68
C ASP A 39 -15.69 -2.30 6.93
N VAL A 40 -16.52 -1.50 7.61
CA VAL A 40 -17.09 -0.28 7.04
C VAL A 40 -16.02 0.77 6.77
N PHE A 41 -15.05 0.89 7.68
CA PHE A 41 -13.93 1.80 7.52
C PHE A 41 -13.06 1.40 6.33
N ASP A 42 -12.83 0.10 6.14
CA ASP A 42 -12.02 -0.42 5.04
C ASP A 42 -12.67 -0.31 3.66
N ILE A 43 -14.00 -0.24 3.57
CA ILE A 43 -14.69 0.13 2.31
C ILE A 43 -14.21 1.51 1.82
N LEU A 44 -13.89 2.43 2.74
CA LEU A 44 -13.44 3.77 2.41
C LEU A 44 -11.97 3.79 1.94
N THR A 45 -11.17 2.77 2.27
CA THR A 45 -9.76 2.68 1.92
C THR A 45 -9.49 2.92 0.42
N PRO A 46 -10.08 2.16 -0.53
CA PRO A 46 -9.91 2.44 -1.95
C PRO A 46 -10.55 3.77 -2.38
N LEU A 47 -11.68 4.17 -1.77
CA LEU A 47 -12.36 5.43 -2.11
C LEU A 47 -11.54 6.67 -1.76
N VAL A 48 -10.67 6.59 -0.75
CA VAL A 48 -9.78 7.69 -0.37
C VAL A 48 -8.42 7.57 -1.04
N LEU A 49 -7.81 6.39 -1.01
CA LEU A 49 -6.42 6.23 -1.46
C LEU A 49 -6.28 6.25 -2.99
N LEU A 50 -7.24 5.71 -3.76
CA LEU A 50 -7.14 5.69 -5.22
C LEU A 50 -7.21 7.10 -5.84
N PRO A 51 -8.11 8.02 -5.39
CA PRO A 51 -8.02 9.42 -5.79
C PRO A 51 -6.70 10.09 -5.43
N LEU A 52 -6.13 9.80 -4.25
CA LEU A 52 -4.83 10.35 -3.86
C LEU A 52 -3.69 9.80 -4.75
N TYR A 53 -3.74 8.51 -5.13
CA TYR A 53 -2.85 7.95 -6.14
C TYR A 53 -2.98 8.66 -7.48
N TRP A 54 -4.21 8.97 -7.91
CA TRP A 54 -4.45 9.70 -9.15
C TRP A 54 -3.87 11.12 -9.09
N LEU A 55 -3.98 11.80 -7.95
CA LEU A 55 -3.35 13.11 -7.75
C LEU A 55 -1.82 13.00 -7.79
N LEU A 56 -1.23 12.00 -7.13
CA LEU A 56 0.23 11.76 -7.19
C LEU A 56 0.70 11.42 -8.61
N PHE A 57 -0.08 10.63 -9.34
CA PHE A 57 0.19 10.23 -10.73
C PHE A 57 0.27 11.45 -11.67
N ASN A 58 -0.50 12.50 -11.39
CA ASN A 58 -0.54 13.72 -12.20
C ASN A 58 0.24 14.91 -11.61
N ALA A 59 0.71 14.82 -10.37
CA ALA A 59 1.33 15.93 -9.67
C ALA A 59 2.53 16.53 -10.41
N GLY A 60 2.55 17.86 -10.57
CA GLY A 60 3.69 18.60 -11.14
C GLY A 60 3.93 18.40 -12.64
N ARG A 61 3.02 17.75 -13.36
CA ARG A 61 3.18 17.47 -14.80
C ARG A 61 2.44 18.48 -15.67
N LYS A 62 3.09 18.87 -16.77
CA LYS A 62 2.48 19.74 -17.79
C LYS A 62 1.60 18.97 -18.76
N GLN A 63 1.96 17.73 -19.07
CA GLN A 63 1.22 16.89 -20.01
C GLN A 63 0.31 15.88 -19.31
N PRO A 64 -0.95 15.74 -19.76
CA PRO A 64 -1.87 14.74 -19.24
C PRO A 64 -1.36 13.32 -19.54
N PRO A 65 -1.86 12.30 -18.81
CA PRO A 65 -1.52 10.91 -19.11
C PRO A 65 -2.05 10.52 -20.48
N THR A 66 -1.27 9.73 -21.22
CA THR A 66 -1.76 9.10 -22.45
C THR A 66 -2.85 8.07 -22.12
N VAL A 67 -3.64 7.67 -23.11
CA VAL A 67 -4.66 6.62 -22.94
C VAL A 67 -4.08 5.33 -22.39
N ARG A 68 -2.88 4.93 -22.84
CA ARG A 68 -2.18 3.73 -22.32
C ARG A 68 -1.90 3.82 -20.83
N TRP A 69 -1.47 5.00 -20.36
CA TRP A 69 -1.24 5.25 -18.94
C TRP A 69 -2.53 5.26 -18.13
N MET A 70 -3.62 5.80 -18.68
CA MET A 70 -4.93 5.78 -18.03
C MET A 70 -5.47 4.35 -17.92
N VAL A 71 -5.43 3.57 -19.00
CA VAL A 71 -5.85 2.16 -18.99
C VAL A 71 -5.05 1.36 -17.96
N LEU A 72 -3.72 1.50 -17.95
CA LEU A 72 -2.89 0.84 -16.95
C LEU A 72 -3.29 1.25 -15.52
N PHE A 73 -3.46 2.54 -15.27
CA PHE A 73 -3.87 3.05 -13.96
C PHE A 73 -5.21 2.45 -13.54
N PHE A 74 -6.22 2.44 -14.42
CA PHE A 74 -7.55 1.90 -14.11
C PHE A 74 -7.55 0.39 -13.88
N VAL A 75 -6.77 -0.38 -14.64
CA VAL A 75 -6.62 -1.82 -14.40
C VAL A 75 -6.02 -2.08 -13.03
N LEU A 76 -4.95 -1.37 -12.65
CA LEU A 76 -4.32 -1.52 -11.33
C LEU A 76 -5.23 -1.06 -10.19
N THR A 77 -6.02 0.00 -10.43
CA THR A 77 -7.06 0.49 -9.52
C THR A 77 -8.15 -0.56 -9.32
N ALA A 78 -8.58 -1.21 -10.41
CA ALA A 78 -9.58 -2.26 -10.36
C ALA A 78 -9.07 -3.50 -9.62
N LEU A 79 -7.79 -3.88 -9.82
CA LEU A 79 -7.16 -4.95 -9.04
C LEU A 79 -7.16 -4.62 -7.55
N TRP A 80 -6.73 -3.42 -7.16
CA TRP A 80 -6.80 -3.04 -5.74
C TRP A 80 -8.22 -3.16 -5.21
N ALA A 81 -9.17 -2.44 -5.82
CA ALA A 81 -10.54 -2.37 -5.33
C ALA A 81 -11.21 -3.76 -5.26
N SER A 82 -10.93 -4.64 -6.23
CA SER A 82 -11.48 -6.01 -6.22
C SER A 82 -10.84 -6.89 -5.14
N GLY A 83 -9.52 -6.81 -4.96
CA GLY A 83 -8.83 -7.50 -3.88
C GLY A 83 -9.33 -7.07 -2.50
N GLN A 84 -9.43 -5.76 -2.26
CA GLN A 84 -9.97 -5.22 -1.00
C GLN A 84 -11.42 -5.65 -0.77
N GLY A 85 -12.28 -5.54 -1.78
CA GLY A 85 -13.68 -5.93 -1.66
C GLY A 85 -13.85 -7.43 -1.37
N MET A 86 -13.00 -8.27 -1.97
CA MET A 86 -12.96 -9.70 -1.69
C MET A 86 -12.54 -9.98 -0.24
N HIS A 87 -11.43 -9.38 0.22
CA HIS A 87 -10.96 -9.49 1.60
C HIS A 87 -12.06 -9.12 2.59
N LEU A 88 -12.65 -7.93 2.44
CA LEU A 88 -13.70 -7.45 3.36
C LEU A 88 -14.89 -8.37 3.46
N SER A 89 -15.37 -8.85 2.31
CA SER A 89 -16.51 -9.76 2.27
C SER A 89 -16.17 -11.10 2.93
N ALA A 90 -14.98 -11.63 2.65
CA ALA A 90 -14.52 -12.90 3.18
C ALA A 90 -14.23 -12.82 4.69
N ASN A 91 -13.63 -11.74 5.18
CA ASN A 91 -13.38 -11.48 6.61
C ASN A 91 -14.70 -11.41 7.40
N SER A 92 -15.67 -10.64 6.90
CA SER A 92 -17.01 -10.57 7.51
C SER A 92 -17.67 -11.96 7.64
N ILE A 93 -17.53 -12.80 6.61
CA ILE A 93 -18.03 -14.19 6.64
C ILE A 93 -17.23 -15.03 7.64
N SER A 94 -15.90 -14.95 7.58
CA SER A 94 -14.95 -15.71 8.43
C SER A 94 -15.23 -15.50 9.92
N ASN A 95 -15.57 -14.27 10.33
CA ASN A 95 -15.94 -13.95 11.71
C ASN A 95 -17.15 -14.73 12.24
N LEU A 96 -18.03 -15.22 11.35
CA LEU A 96 -19.22 -16.01 11.68
C LEU A 96 -18.95 -17.52 11.65
N MET A 97 -17.76 -17.95 11.23
CA MET A 97 -17.41 -19.35 11.01
C MET A 97 -16.68 -20.02 12.17
N LYS A 98 -16.72 -19.42 13.37
CA LYS A 98 -16.13 -20.03 14.58
C LYS A 98 -16.68 -21.43 14.81
N GLY A 99 -15.80 -22.41 15.02
CA GLY A 99 -16.20 -23.82 15.20
C GLY A 99 -16.36 -24.59 13.88
N MET A 100 -16.10 -23.97 12.72
CA MET A 100 -16.09 -24.61 11.41
C MET A 100 -14.67 -24.86 10.88
N GLU A 101 -13.66 -24.75 11.73
CA GLU A 101 -12.26 -24.96 11.37
C GLU A 101 -12.07 -26.39 10.80
N GLY A 102 -11.38 -26.50 9.67
CA GLY A 102 -11.15 -27.77 8.97
C GLY A 102 -12.26 -28.19 7.99
N THR A 103 -13.32 -27.40 7.83
CA THR A 103 -14.31 -27.60 6.75
C THR A 103 -13.85 -27.00 5.42
N ASP A 104 -14.39 -27.49 4.31
CA ASP A 104 -14.11 -26.94 2.97
C ASP A 104 -14.55 -25.48 2.85
N VAL A 105 -15.68 -25.12 3.47
CA VAL A 105 -16.18 -23.74 3.46
C VAL A 105 -15.22 -22.82 4.19
N PHE A 106 -14.71 -23.23 5.36
CA PHE A 106 -13.74 -22.45 6.13
C PHE A 106 -12.44 -22.28 5.34
N SER A 107 -11.93 -23.36 4.76
CA SER A 107 -10.71 -23.34 3.95
C SER A 107 -10.83 -22.43 2.73
N LEU A 108 -11.99 -22.46 2.04
CA LEU A 108 -12.26 -21.60 0.90
C LEU A 108 -12.41 -20.13 1.31
N SER A 109 -13.10 -19.85 2.43
CA SER A 109 -13.25 -18.50 2.96
C SER A 109 -11.88 -17.92 3.32
N HIS A 110 -11.06 -18.67 4.06
CA HIS A 110 -9.70 -18.28 4.41
C HIS A 110 -8.84 -18.04 3.16
N PHE A 111 -8.94 -18.88 2.13
CA PHE A 111 -8.20 -18.66 0.88
C PHE A 111 -8.58 -17.33 0.20
N TYR A 112 -9.88 -17.00 0.14
CA TYR A 112 -10.32 -15.72 -0.41
C TYR A 112 -9.95 -14.54 0.49
N ASP A 113 -9.94 -14.73 1.80
CA ASP A 113 -9.68 -13.67 2.79
C ASP A 113 -8.19 -13.35 2.93
N GLU A 114 -7.36 -14.37 3.14
CA GLU A 114 -5.98 -14.22 3.58
C GLU A 114 -4.96 -14.38 2.45
N VAL A 115 -5.36 -15.02 1.34
CA VAL A 115 -4.44 -15.34 0.24
C VAL A 115 -4.77 -14.55 -1.01
N LEU A 116 -5.86 -14.90 -1.70
CA LEU A 116 -6.11 -14.40 -3.04
C LEU A 116 -6.36 -12.88 -3.04
N SER A 117 -7.22 -12.40 -2.15
CA SER A 117 -7.54 -10.98 -2.00
C SER A 117 -6.29 -10.12 -1.76
N HIS A 118 -5.44 -10.52 -0.82
CA HIS A 118 -4.22 -9.81 -0.44
C HIS A 118 -3.23 -9.73 -1.60
N TYR A 119 -3.02 -10.81 -2.34
CA TYR A 119 -2.17 -10.77 -3.52
C TYR A 119 -2.75 -9.87 -4.62
N ILE A 120 -4.05 -9.96 -4.93
CA ILE A 120 -4.69 -9.10 -5.93
C ILE A 120 -4.57 -7.62 -5.51
N TRP A 121 -4.88 -7.33 -4.25
CA TRP A 121 -4.82 -5.99 -3.69
C TRP A 121 -3.38 -5.44 -3.72
N HIS A 122 -2.40 -6.16 -3.17
CA HIS A 122 -1.02 -5.70 -3.14
C HIS A 122 -0.38 -5.60 -4.52
N VAL A 123 -0.76 -6.44 -5.51
CA VAL A 123 -0.37 -6.26 -6.91
C VAL A 123 -0.89 -4.91 -7.44
N GLY A 124 -2.12 -4.53 -7.10
CA GLY A 124 -2.66 -3.20 -7.39
C GLY A 124 -1.82 -2.08 -6.76
N VAL A 125 -1.50 -2.17 -5.47
CA VAL A 125 -0.69 -1.19 -4.73
C VAL A 125 0.70 -1.00 -5.36
N VAL A 126 1.46 -2.09 -5.53
CA VAL A 126 2.83 -2.03 -6.07
C VAL A 126 2.83 -1.64 -7.54
N GLY A 127 1.81 -2.06 -8.31
CA GLY A 127 1.64 -1.67 -9.70
C GLY A 127 1.35 -0.18 -9.84
N LEU A 128 0.45 0.39 -9.03
CA LEU A 128 0.17 1.83 -9.03
C LEU A 128 1.42 2.63 -8.66
N SER A 129 2.13 2.20 -7.62
CA SER A 129 3.40 2.81 -7.20
C SER A 129 4.44 2.77 -8.31
N THR A 130 4.56 1.63 -9.01
CA THR A 130 5.43 1.48 -10.18
C THR A 130 5.04 2.43 -11.31
N ALA A 131 3.75 2.52 -11.64
CA ALA A 131 3.25 3.41 -12.68
C ALA A 131 3.57 4.87 -12.36
N VAL A 132 3.39 5.29 -11.10
CA VAL A 132 3.77 6.63 -10.62
C VAL A 132 5.27 6.84 -10.74
N ILE A 133 6.10 5.94 -10.18
CA ILE A 133 7.57 6.03 -10.24
C ILE A 133 8.04 6.16 -11.69
N VAL A 134 7.65 5.23 -12.57
CA VAL A 134 8.11 5.19 -13.97
C VAL A 134 7.68 6.43 -14.73
N ARG A 135 6.43 6.88 -14.53
CA ARG A 135 5.93 8.08 -15.20
C ARG A 135 6.72 9.32 -14.78
N HIS A 136 6.94 9.52 -13.48
CA HIS A 136 7.75 10.63 -12.94
C HIS A 136 9.23 10.51 -13.31
N TRP A 137 9.74 9.29 -13.43
CA TRP A 137 11.13 9.03 -13.81
C TRP A 137 11.43 9.46 -15.25
N ARG A 138 10.51 9.17 -16.17
CA ARG A 138 10.65 9.44 -17.62
C ARG A 138 10.49 10.91 -17.99
N ASP A 139 9.76 11.66 -17.19
CA ASP A 139 9.46 13.07 -17.46
C ASP A 139 9.62 13.84 -16.14
N PRO A 140 10.88 14.20 -15.80
CA PRO A 140 11.21 14.92 -14.59
C PRO A 140 10.51 16.27 -14.56
N VAL A 141 9.99 16.66 -13.40
CA VAL A 141 9.42 17.99 -13.21
C VAL A 141 10.57 19.00 -13.20
N THR A 142 10.63 19.87 -14.20
CA THR A 142 11.70 20.88 -14.38
C THR A 142 11.50 22.12 -13.51
N GLU A 143 10.41 22.21 -12.75
CA GLU A 143 10.11 23.34 -11.87
C GLU A 143 10.72 23.20 -10.48
N ALA A 144 10.83 24.33 -9.78
CA ALA A 144 11.73 24.53 -8.64
C ALA A 144 11.64 23.47 -7.51
N ARG A 145 12.80 23.28 -6.86
CA ARG A 145 13.06 22.26 -5.83
C ARG A 145 11.98 22.27 -4.74
N SER A 146 11.44 21.09 -4.42
CA SER A 146 10.62 20.89 -3.22
C SER A 146 11.54 20.70 -2.00
N PRO A 147 11.14 21.14 -0.80
CA PRO A 147 11.90 20.83 0.41
C PRO A 147 11.98 19.31 0.58
N ALA A 148 13.16 18.78 0.93
CA ALA A 148 13.40 17.34 1.01
C ALA A 148 12.76 16.70 2.25
N TRP A 149 12.70 17.41 3.37
CA TRP A 149 12.27 16.83 4.65
C TRP A 149 10.83 16.30 4.66
N PRO A 150 9.79 16.95 4.06
CA PRO A 150 8.44 16.40 4.07
C PRO A 150 8.34 15.11 3.25
N ILE A 151 9.13 15.02 2.18
CA ILE A 151 9.20 13.84 1.30
C ILE A 151 9.84 12.68 2.07
N MET A 152 10.89 12.95 2.85
CA MET A 152 11.53 11.96 3.71
C MET A 152 10.59 11.46 4.80
N VAL A 153 9.89 12.37 5.49
CA VAL A 153 8.92 12.02 6.53
C VAL A 153 7.77 11.21 5.95
N ALA A 154 7.19 11.65 4.82
CA ALA A 154 6.16 10.90 4.12
C ALA A 154 6.65 9.50 3.72
N GLY A 155 7.87 9.41 3.17
CA GLY A 155 8.49 8.15 2.77
C GLY A 155 8.71 7.21 3.96
N LEU A 156 9.13 7.72 5.11
CA LEU A 156 9.28 6.95 6.35
C LEU A 156 7.94 6.36 6.81
N ILE A 157 6.90 7.19 6.89
CA ILE A 157 5.55 6.77 7.29
C ILE A 157 5.03 5.69 6.33
N HIS A 158 5.01 5.99 5.04
CA HIS A 158 4.48 5.06 4.04
C HIS A 158 5.33 3.77 3.96
N GLY A 159 6.65 3.86 4.08
CA GLY A 159 7.55 2.70 4.04
C GLY A 159 7.36 1.77 5.22
N PHE A 160 7.20 2.32 6.42
CA PHE A 160 6.87 1.53 7.60
C PHE A 160 5.47 0.90 7.47
N THR A 161 4.46 1.67 7.06
CA THR A 161 3.11 1.12 6.84
C THR A 161 3.12 0.01 5.79
N PHE A 162 3.83 0.20 4.67
CA PHE A 162 3.95 -0.82 3.63
C PHE A 162 4.59 -2.12 4.15
N PHE A 163 5.63 -1.99 4.99
CA PHE A 163 6.20 -3.14 5.69
C PHE A 163 5.15 -3.84 6.56
N VAL A 164 4.41 -3.09 7.38
CA VAL A 164 3.40 -3.64 8.29
C VAL A 164 2.33 -4.43 7.52
N ILE A 165 1.72 -3.82 6.49
CA ILE A 165 0.64 -4.48 5.73
C ILE A 165 1.13 -5.73 4.99
N VAL A 166 2.36 -5.73 4.48
CA VAL A 166 2.89 -6.89 3.74
C VAL A 166 3.17 -8.07 4.66
N ILE A 167 3.74 -7.80 5.85
CA ILE A 167 3.96 -8.83 6.87
C ILE A 167 2.62 -9.40 7.30
N GLU A 168 1.67 -8.53 7.69
CA GLU A 168 0.39 -8.98 8.22
C GLU A 168 -0.44 -9.73 7.18
N ALA A 169 -0.47 -9.24 5.94
CA ALA A 169 -1.20 -9.90 4.86
C ALA A 169 -0.52 -11.19 4.33
N GLY A 170 0.63 -11.60 4.87
CA GLY A 170 1.35 -12.80 4.40
C GLY A 170 1.86 -12.71 2.95
N THR A 171 2.05 -11.50 2.41
CA THR A 171 2.45 -11.27 1.00
C THR A 171 3.93 -10.92 0.86
N THR A 172 4.74 -11.38 1.81
CA THR A 172 6.17 -11.07 1.92
C THR A 172 6.98 -11.37 0.66
N PRO A 173 6.74 -12.45 -0.13
CA PRO A 173 7.49 -12.66 -1.36
C PRO A 173 7.32 -11.52 -2.36
N LEU A 174 6.11 -10.96 -2.47
CA LEU A 174 5.81 -9.83 -3.35
C LEU A 174 6.42 -8.53 -2.81
N GLY A 175 6.14 -8.20 -1.55
CA GLY A 175 6.54 -6.92 -0.97
C GLY A 175 8.06 -6.79 -0.78
N ILE A 176 8.76 -7.87 -0.37
CA ILE A 176 10.22 -7.88 -0.26
C ILE A 176 10.86 -7.74 -1.64
N THR A 177 10.43 -8.55 -2.62
CA THR A 177 10.98 -8.50 -3.98
C THR A 177 10.83 -7.10 -4.58
N PHE A 178 9.63 -6.54 -4.49
CA PHE A 178 9.36 -5.22 -5.03
C PHE A 178 10.15 -4.11 -4.32
N SER A 179 10.13 -4.09 -2.98
CA SER A 179 10.84 -3.06 -2.21
C SER A 179 12.35 -3.11 -2.41
N ALA A 180 12.94 -4.31 -2.48
CA ALA A 180 14.36 -4.50 -2.78
C ALA A 180 14.71 -4.00 -4.19
N LEU A 181 13.92 -4.35 -5.21
CA LEU A 181 14.14 -3.89 -6.59
C LEU A 181 13.99 -2.36 -6.72
N ALA A 182 12.97 -1.78 -6.09
CA ALA A 182 12.79 -0.32 -6.06
C ALA A 182 13.95 0.38 -5.34
N THR A 183 14.46 -0.20 -4.25
CA THR A 183 15.63 0.31 -3.52
C THR A 183 16.90 0.24 -4.35
N LEU A 184 17.15 -0.89 -5.00
CA LEU A 184 18.27 -1.04 -5.93
C LEU A 184 18.17 -0.03 -7.08
N PHE A 185 16.97 0.17 -7.63
CA PHE A 185 16.72 1.17 -8.65
C PHE A 185 17.06 2.58 -8.16
N ALA A 186 16.65 2.92 -6.93
CA ALA A 186 16.96 4.18 -6.28
C ALA A 186 18.48 4.40 -6.10
N LEU A 187 19.21 3.36 -5.67
CA LEU A 187 20.64 3.45 -5.40
C LEU A 187 21.48 3.59 -6.67
N VAL A 188 21.10 2.89 -7.75
CA VAL A 188 21.83 2.88 -9.02
C VAL A 188 21.53 4.12 -9.86
N TRP A 189 20.25 4.45 -10.03
CA TRP A 189 19.84 5.51 -10.97
C TRP A 189 19.36 6.79 -10.28
N GLY A 190 18.89 6.71 -9.03
CA GLY A 190 18.24 7.80 -8.29
C GLY A 190 19.11 8.99 -7.87
N ARG A 191 20.40 8.76 -7.60
CA ARG A 191 21.30 9.70 -6.88
C ARG A 191 21.35 11.13 -7.45
N LYS A 192 21.17 11.30 -8.77
CA LYS A 192 21.26 12.62 -9.44
C LYS A 192 19.90 13.27 -9.72
N ARG A 193 18.78 12.56 -9.51
CA ARG A 193 17.45 12.98 -10.00
C ARG A 193 16.41 13.26 -8.91
N PHE A 194 16.64 12.85 -7.66
CA PHE A 194 15.65 13.01 -6.57
C PHE A 194 15.19 14.44 -6.33
N ASN A 195 16.09 15.41 -6.46
CA ASN A 195 15.75 16.83 -6.27
C ASN A 195 14.78 17.39 -7.34
N GLN A 196 14.59 16.67 -8.45
CA GLN A 196 13.72 17.05 -9.58
C GLN A 196 12.46 16.18 -9.67
N GLN A 197 12.33 15.17 -8.80
CA GLN A 197 11.26 14.16 -8.89
C GLN A 197 10.73 13.82 -7.49
N PRO A 198 10.07 14.78 -6.80
CA PRO A 198 9.70 14.61 -5.39
C PRO A 198 8.77 13.41 -5.15
N VAL A 199 7.85 13.11 -6.06
CA VAL A 199 6.94 11.95 -5.94
C VAL A 199 7.68 10.63 -6.13
N ALA A 200 8.56 10.53 -7.13
CA ALA A 200 9.38 9.33 -7.30
C ALA A 200 10.32 9.15 -6.10
N ALA A 201 10.94 10.23 -5.62
CA ALA A 201 11.79 10.20 -4.44
C ALA A 201 11.03 9.72 -3.19
N PHE A 202 9.79 10.18 -2.99
CA PHE A 202 8.90 9.70 -1.91
C PHE A 202 8.76 8.17 -1.93
N PHE A 203 8.34 7.58 -3.05
CA PHE A 203 8.15 6.13 -3.14
C PHE A 203 9.48 5.36 -3.00
N LEU A 204 10.56 5.85 -3.60
CA LEU A 204 11.86 5.19 -3.52
C LEU A 204 12.44 5.22 -2.10
N ILE A 205 12.27 6.33 -1.37
CA ILE A 205 12.61 6.41 0.06
C ILE A 205 11.74 5.43 0.85
N SER A 206 10.44 5.40 0.57
CA SER A 206 9.52 4.47 1.23
C SER A 206 9.94 3.01 1.04
N TYR A 207 10.33 2.59 -0.16
CA TYR A 207 10.74 1.22 -0.39
C TYR A 207 12.11 0.90 0.18
N ALA A 208 13.01 1.88 0.26
CA ALA A 208 14.27 1.73 1.00
C ALA A 208 14.00 1.51 2.49
N VAL A 209 13.10 2.30 3.09
CA VAL A 209 12.67 2.13 4.48
C VAL A 209 12.04 0.74 4.69
N ALA A 210 11.10 0.33 3.84
CA ALA A 210 10.46 -0.97 3.93
C ALA A 210 11.48 -2.11 3.82
N THR A 211 12.44 -2.02 2.90
CA THR A 211 13.53 -3.00 2.73
C THR A 211 14.35 -3.15 4.02
N LEU A 212 14.68 -2.03 4.68
CA LEU A 212 15.42 -2.07 5.95
C LEU A 212 14.61 -2.77 7.05
N PHE A 213 13.30 -2.51 7.14
CA PHE A 213 12.43 -3.19 8.09
C PHE A 213 12.27 -4.68 7.79
N PHE A 214 12.10 -5.07 6.52
CA PHE A 214 12.07 -6.49 6.15
C PHE A 214 13.38 -7.19 6.51
N ILE A 215 14.54 -6.59 6.25
CA ILE A 215 15.83 -7.16 6.64
C ILE A 215 15.90 -7.31 8.16
N GLY A 216 15.55 -6.26 8.92
CA GLY A 216 15.57 -6.29 10.38
C GLY A 216 14.64 -7.37 10.95
N TRP A 217 13.40 -7.43 10.46
CA TRP A 217 12.40 -8.43 10.87
C TRP A 217 12.84 -9.86 10.54
N GLY A 218 13.30 -10.07 9.30
CA GLY A 218 13.78 -11.35 8.80
C GLY A 218 14.95 -11.90 9.61
N LEU A 219 15.90 -11.03 9.98
CA LEU A 219 17.05 -11.40 10.80
C LEU A 219 16.64 -11.69 12.25
N TYR A 220 15.73 -10.89 12.82
CA TYR A 220 15.31 -11.02 14.22
C TYR A 220 14.49 -12.30 14.47
N TRP A 221 13.53 -12.60 13.60
CA TRP A 221 12.65 -13.78 13.75
C TRP A 221 13.12 -15.02 12.98
N GLN A 222 14.24 -14.93 12.25
CA GLN A 222 14.73 -16.00 11.36
C GLN A 222 13.69 -16.44 10.31
N GLY A 223 12.86 -15.49 9.88
CA GLY A 223 11.71 -15.72 9.02
C GLY A 223 10.84 -14.47 8.93
N PHE A 224 9.66 -14.61 8.34
CA PHE A 224 8.72 -13.49 8.21
C PHE A 224 7.35 -13.85 8.81
N PRO A 225 7.29 -14.17 10.12
CA PRO A 225 6.01 -14.40 10.77
C PRO A 225 5.17 -13.12 10.75
N GLN A 226 3.85 -13.28 10.71
CA GLN A 226 2.89 -12.17 10.84
C GLN A 226 2.96 -11.57 12.26
N PHE A 227 2.45 -10.36 12.48
CA PHE A 227 2.52 -9.75 13.81
C PHE A 227 1.64 -10.49 14.83
N GLY A 228 0.48 -10.99 14.39
CA GLY A 228 -0.40 -11.80 15.23
C GLY A 228 0.24 -13.13 15.67
N GLU A 229 1.08 -13.74 14.82
CA GLU A 229 1.79 -14.99 15.14
C GLU A 229 2.82 -14.82 16.26
N VAL A 230 3.36 -13.61 16.43
CA VAL A 230 4.35 -13.28 17.48
C VAL A 230 3.75 -12.45 18.64
N GLY A 231 2.43 -12.27 18.66
CA GLY A 231 1.70 -11.63 19.75
C GLY A 231 1.95 -10.13 19.91
N ILE A 232 2.27 -9.42 18.82
CA ILE A 232 2.44 -7.96 18.85
C ILE A 232 1.09 -7.25 18.69
N ILE A 233 0.15 -7.86 17.98
CA ILE A 233 -1.23 -7.41 17.81
C ILE A 233 -2.21 -8.56 18.04
#